data_AF-A0A7J2J7A0-F1
#
_entry.id   AF-A0A7J2J7A0-F1
#
_cell.length_a   1.000
_cell.length_b   1.000
_cell.length_c   1.000
_cell.angle_alpha   90.00
_cell.angle_beta   90.00
_cell.angle_gamma   90.00
#
_symmetry.space_group_name_H-M   'P 1'
#
loop_
_entity.id
_entity.type
_entity.pdbx_description
1 polymer ?
#
loop_
_entity_poly.entity_id
_entity_poly.type
_entity_poly.pdbx_seq_one_letter_code
_entity_poly.pdbx_strand_id
1 'polypeptide(L)'
;MPIFFEKREIVVPGDLLAEGDYIAGENTFKERNRIYASRVGLIEYANKKIHVVALRAFYVPRVGDTVIGKIVEVGVSGWIVDINSPYLALLR
;
A
#
# COMPACT_ATOMS: atom_id res chain seq x y z
N MET A 1 12.36 22.20 1.35
CA MET A 1 11.95 20.87 0.83
C MET A 1 10.46 20.92 0.56
N PRO A 2 10.04 21.16 -0.70
CA PRO A 2 8.62 21.37 -1.02
C PRO A 2 7.85 20.05 -1.04
N ILE A 3 6.62 20.10 -0.52
CA ILE A 3 5.54 19.14 -0.78
C ILE A 3 4.61 19.85 -1.75
N PHE A 4 4.20 19.17 -2.83
CA PHE A 4 3.47 19.81 -3.93
C PHE A 4 1.95 19.72 -3.81
N PHE A 5 1.44 18.94 -2.86
CA PHE A 5 0.00 18.69 -2.65
C PHE A 5 -0.41 18.93 -1.20
N GLU A 6 -1.65 19.36 -1.01
CA GLU A 6 -2.24 19.51 0.32
C GLU A 6 -2.62 18.15 0.93
N LYS A 7 -2.69 18.08 2.26
CA LYS A 7 -3.07 16.84 2.94
C LYS A 7 -4.49 16.45 2.55
N ARG A 8 -4.70 15.18 2.17
CA ARG A 8 -5.97 14.63 1.64
C ARG A 8 -6.39 15.16 0.28
N GLU A 9 -5.47 15.70 -0.51
CA GLU A 9 -5.71 15.98 -1.91
C GLU A 9 -5.65 14.69 -2.76
N ILE A 10 -6.42 14.64 -3.85
CA ILE A 10 -6.41 13.50 -4.78
C ILE A 10 -5.16 13.59 -5.65
N VAL A 11 -4.45 12.47 -5.75
CA VAL A 11 -3.27 12.31 -6.61
C VAL A 11 -3.46 11.13 -7.56
N VAL A 12 -2.76 11.16 -8.68
CA VAL A 12 -2.73 10.11 -9.71
C VAL A 12 -1.31 9.53 -9.87
N PRO A 13 -1.16 8.30 -10.39
CA PRO A 13 0.14 7.72 -10.66
C PRO A 13 1.02 8.65 -11.52
N GLY A 14 2.25 8.89 -11.07
CA GLY A 14 3.19 9.80 -11.74
C GLY A 14 3.23 11.21 -11.17
N ASP A 15 2.27 11.60 -10.31
CA ASP A 15 2.32 12.90 -9.65
C ASP A 15 3.54 13.03 -8.73
N LEU A 16 4.23 14.17 -8.83
CA LEU A 16 5.38 14.51 -7.99
C LEU A 16 4.87 15.01 -6.62
N LEU A 17 5.00 14.19 -5.58
CA LEU A 17 4.46 14.49 -4.25
C LEU A 17 5.40 15.38 -3.43
N ALA A 18 6.71 15.12 -3.47
CA ALA A 18 7.70 15.91 -2.77
C ALA A 18 9.11 15.74 -3.33
N GLU A 19 9.97 16.70 -3.00
CA GLU A 19 11.41 16.69 -3.33
C GLU A 19 12.26 16.93 -2.07
N GLY A 20 13.25 16.06 -1.85
CA GLY A 20 14.16 16.11 -0.71
C GLY A 20 14.28 14.82 0.09
N ASP A 21 14.76 14.96 1.34
CA ASP A 21 14.99 13.86 2.28
C ASP A 21 13.70 13.38 2.96
N TYR A 22 12.74 12.98 2.11
CA TYR A 22 11.53 12.29 2.53
C TYR A 22 11.68 10.78 2.32
N ILE A 23 10.91 10.03 3.11
CA ILE A 23 10.80 8.58 3.05
C ILE A 23 9.56 8.23 2.23
N ALA A 24 9.74 7.43 1.18
CA ALA A 24 8.62 6.87 0.43
C ALA A 24 7.91 5.81 1.28
N GLY A 25 6.61 6.02 1.50
CA GLY A 25 5.70 5.11 2.15
C GLY A 25 4.89 4.30 1.15
N GLU A 26 3.74 3.80 1.60
CA GLU A 26 2.89 2.95 0.77
C GLU A 26 2.33 3.72 -0.43
N ASN A 27 2.19 3.02 -1.55
CA ASN A 27 1.66 3.56 -2.81
C ASN A 27 2.44 4.79 -3.32
N THR A 28 3.72 4.90 -2.96
CA THR A 28 4.67 5.89 -3.47
C THR A 28 5.98 5.20 -3.85
N PHE A 29 6.75 5.83 -4.72
CA PHE A 29 8.12 5.40 -5.02
C PHE A 29 9.05 6.59 -5.05
N LYS A 30 10.32 6.35 -4.71
CA LYS A 30 11.37 7.37 -4.75
C LYS A 30 12.24 7.16 -5.98
N GLU A 31 12.42 8.20 -6.77
CA GLU A 31 13.38 8.23 -7.85
C GLU A 31 14.34 9.40 -7.64
N ARG A 32 15.62 9.09 -7.46
CA ARG A 32 16.67 10.03 -7.04
C ARG A 32 16.29 10.74 -5.73
N ASN A 33 15.84 11.99 -5.81
CA ASN A 33 15.43 12.81 -4.66
C ASN A 33 13.97 13.27 -4.73
N ARG A 34 13.16 12.61 -5.56
CA ARG A 34 11.76 12.94 -5.81
C ARG A 34 10.89 11.75 -5.45
N ILE A 35 9.76 12.01 -4.81
CA ILE A 35 8.77 10.99 -4.46
C ILE A 35 7.56 11.18 -5.35
N TYR A 36 7.13 10.09 -5.96
CA TYR A 36 6.01 10.05 -6.89
C TYR A 36 4.91 9.13 -6.38
N ALA A 37 3.66 9.46 -6.73
CA ALA A 37 2.53 8.57 -6.50
C ALA A 37 2.59 7.35 -7.44
N SER A 38 2.29 6.16 -6.91
CA SER A 38 2.20 4.93 -7.70
C SER A 38 0.75 4.48 -7.95
N ARG A 39 -0.23 5.06 -7.25
CA ARG A 39 -1.66 4.75 -7.35
C ARG A 39 -2.50 6.01 -7.23
N VAL A 40 -3.74 5.92 -7.72
CA VAL A 40 -4.76 6.95 -7.49
C VAL A 40 -5.20 6.89 -6.03
N GLY A 41 -5.16 8.01 -5.32
CA GLY A 41 -5.41 8.03 -3.89
C GLY A 41 -5.40 9.42 -3.27
N LEU A 42 -5.50 9.45 -1.94
CA LEU A 42 -5.33 10.66 -1.15
C LEU A 42 -3.91 10.73 -0.62
N ILE A 43 -3.22 11.85 -0.82
CA ILE A 43 -1.90 12.03 -0.22
C ILE A 43 -2.00 12.23 1.30
N GLU A 44 -1.14 11.54 2.02
CA GLU A 44 -0.90 11.75 3.43
C GLU A 44 0.60 11.82 3.70
N TYR A 45 0.98 12.66 4.65
CA TYR A 45 2.36 12.78 5.09
C TYR A 45 2.42 13.00 6.60
N ALA A 46 3.34 12.29 7.25
CA ALA A 46 3.61 12.38 8.68
C ALA A 46 5.06 11.96 8.96
N ASN A 47 5.74 12.61 9.92
CA ASN A 47 7.10 12.24 10.35
C ASN A 47 8.11 12.05 9.18
N LYS A 48 8.09 12.94 8.18
CA LYS A 48 8.88 12.86 6.94
C LYS A 48 8.60 11.65 6.03
N LYS A 49 7.58 10.85 6.33
CA LYS A 49 7.08 9.77 5.47
C LYS A 49 5.90 10.29 4.65
N ILE A 50 5.91 10.01 3.36
CA ILE A 50 4.85 10.37 2.42
C ILE A 50 4.25 9.08 1.91
N HIS A 51 2.94 8.91 2.01
CA HIS A 51 2.22 7.77 1.47
C HIS A 51 0.94 8.22 0.80
N VAL A 52 0.40 7.35 -0.04
CA VAL A 52 -0.88 7.58 -0.70
C VAL A 52 -1.87 6.55 -0.19
N VAL A 53 -3.02 7.01 0.32
CA VAL A 53 -4.14 6.15 0.68
C VAL A 53 -4.92 5.85 -0.61
N ALA A 54 -4.72 4.65 -1.16
CA ALA A 54 -5.32 4.27 -2.44
C ALA A 54 -6.85 4.23 -2.35
N LEU A 55 -7.55 4.84 -3.32
CA LEU A 55 -9.02 4.79 -3.41
C LEU A 55 -9.53 3.38 -3.77
N ARG A 56 -8.69 2.57 -4.43
CA ARG A 56 -8.96 1.17 -4.76
C ARG A 56 -7.70 0.35 -4.57
N ALA A 57 -7.77 -0.63 -3.67
CA ALA A 57 -6.70 -1.58 -3.42
C ALA A 57 -7.29 -2.94 -3.02
N PHE A 58 -6.47 -3.98 -3.14
CA PHE A 58 -6.71 -5.28 -2.51
C PHE A 58 -6.09 -5.28 -1.10
N TYR A 59 -6.48 -6.24 -0.27
CA TYR A 59 -5.87 -6.40 1.04
C TYR A 59 -4.41 -6.87 0.89
N VAL A 60 -3.47 -6.14 1.50
CA VAL A 60 -2.05 -6.51 1.57
C VAL A 60 -1.80 -7.06 2.98
N PRO A 61 -1.53 -8.36 3.12
CA PRO A 61 -1.49 -8.99 4.44
C PRO A 61 -0.28 -8.52 5.24
N ARG A 62 -0.49 -8.20 6.53
CA ARG A 62 0.58 -7.95 7.50
C ARG A 62 0.53 -8.97 8.63
N VAL A 63 1.70 -9.22 9.23
CA VAL A 63 1.82 -10.12 10.37
C VAL A 63 1.01 -9.56 11.54
N GLY A 64 0.13 -10.38 12.11
CA GLY A 64 -0.76 -10.01 13.21
C GLY A 64 -2.16 -9.56 12.78
N ASP A 65 -2.43 -9.41 11.48
CA ASP A 65 -3.77 -9.08 11.00
C ASP A 65 -4.74 -10.23 11.27
N THR A 66 -5.92 -9.90 11.80
CA THR A 66 -7.04 -10.85 11.94
C THR A 66 -7.90 -10.79 10.68
N VAL A 67 -8.08 -11.92 10.00
CA VAL A 67 -8.77 -11.99 8.71
C VAL A 67 -9.83 -13.09 8.70
N ILE A 68 -10.83 -12.92 7.83
CA ILE A 68 -11.82 -13.96 7.51
C ILE A 68 -11.47 -14.45 6.10
N GLY A 69 -11.24 -15.75 5.96
CA GLY A 69 -10.89 -16.37 4.69
C GLY A 69 -11.83 -17.51 4.31
N LYS A 70 -11.90 -17.82 3.01
CA LYS A 70 -12.67 -18.93 2.47
C LYS A 70 -11.72 -20.10 2.15
N ILE A 71 -12.02 -21.29 2.64
CA ILE A 71 -11.27 -22.50 2.26
C ILE A 71 -11.52 -22.78 0.78
N VAL A 72 -10.46 -22.87 -0.01
CA VAL A 72 -10.52 -23.18 -1.45
C VAL A 72 -9.99 -24.58 -1.76
N GLU A 73 -9.11 -25.12 -0.93
CA GLU A 73 -8.57 -26.48 -1.09
C GLU A 73 -8.27 -27.12 0.27
N VAL A 74 -8.50 -28.43 0.36
CA VAL A 74 -8.18 -29.27 1.52
C VAL A 74 -7.06 -30.23 1.15
N GLY A 75 -5.86 -29.98 1.65
CA GLY A 75 -4.68 -30.83 1.47
C GLY A 75 -4.38 -31.69 2.69
N VAL A 76 -3.41 -32.60 2.54
CA VAL A 76 -2.96 -33.49 3.61
C VAL A 76 -2.21 -32.73 4.73
N SER A 77 -1.50 -31.65 4.37
CA SER A 77 -0.63 -30.89 5.28
C SER A 77 -1.20 -29.54 5.71
N GLY A 78 -2.45 -29.22 5.33
CA GLY A 78 -3.10 -27.96 5.61
C GLY A 78 -4.17 -27.60 4.58
N TRP A 79 -4.86 -26.49 4.82
CA TRP A 79 -5.90 -25.96 3.94
C TRP A 79 -5.41 -24.69 3.25
N ILE A 80 -5.73 -24.57 1.97
CA ILE A 80 -5.48 -23.35 1.22
C ILE A 80 -6.69 -22.43 1.41
N VAL A 81 -6.42 -21.19 1.83
CA VAL A 81 -7.45 -20.22 2.23
C VAL A 81 -7.31 -18.96 1.38
N ASP A 82 -8.40 -18.58 0.72
CA ASP A 82 -8.53 -17.28 0.07
C ASP A 82 -8.89 -16.20 1.11
N ILE A 83 -7.98 -15.24 1.29
CA ILE A 83 -8.11 -14.09 2.20
C ILE A 83 -8.29 -12.77 1.45
N ASN A 84 -8.69 -12.82 0.16
CA ASN A 84 -8.84 -11.66 -0.73
C ASN A 84 -7.56 -10.80 -0.83
N SER A 85 -6.41 -11.48 -0.88
CA SER A 85 -5.10 -10.87 -1.05
C SER A 85 -4.46 -11.30 -2.37
N PRO A 86 -3.32 -10.72 -2.79
CA PRO A 86 -2.59 -11.17 -3.99
C PRO A 86 -2.16 -12.63 -3.94
N TYR A 87 -2.13 -13.22 -2.74
CA TYR A 87 -1.67 -14.57 -2.49
C TYR A 87 -2.71 -15.35 -1.68
N LEU A 88 -2.75 -16.67 -1.90
CA LEU A 88 -3.49 -17.58 -1.06
C LEU A 88 -2.73 -17.81 0.25
N ALA A 89 -3.47 -17.91 1.35
CA ALA A 89 -2.92 -18.25 2.66
C ALA A 89 -2.90 -19.77 2.85
N LEU A 90 -2.00 -20.23 3.72
CA LEU A 90 -1.94 -21.61 4.18
C LEU A 90 -2.36 -21.66 5.65
N LEU A 91 -3.40 -22.44 5.94
CA LEU A 91 -3.81 -22.78 7.30
C LEU A 91 -3.29 -24.19 7.62
N ARG A 92 -2.53 -24.33 8.70
CA ARG A 92 -2.01 -25.62 9.18
C ARG A 92 -2.89 -26.19 10.28
#